data_AF-A0A087SPZ1-F1
#
_entry.id   AF-A0A087SPZ1-F1
#
_cell.length_a   1.000
_cell.length_b   1.000
_cell.length_c   1.000
_cell.angle_alpha   90.00
_cell.angle_beta   90.00
_cell.angle_gamma   90.00
#
_symmetry.space_group_name_H-M   'P 1'
#
loop_
_entity.id
_entity.type
_entity.pdbx_description
1 polymer ?
#
loop_
_entity_poly.entity_id
_entity_poly.type
_entity_poly.pdbx_seq_one_letter_code
_entity_poly.pdbx_strand_id
1 'polypeptide(L)'
;MAARDLTLHISSKLAGEWSAPNVAGMLTAPVLEYLVSKWSDLDTMVKTRLLLAPLAMKGASLEELRPQLQAMVEAGVADKDEWVRVMALAVGPYDGRIHLGAVAADFKLVGKTLDELVSGLREADPLLYRPQEELYLHPDLVRRTATLDIAAVAALNQQAAAERERKAQAEREAKEALARRRAEERAAERAAAKAEKDAARLAARRGKEPDDPGKGPSLGDDASGAAK
;
A
#
# COMPACT_ATOMS: atom_id res chain seq x y z
N MET A 1 -29.48 -19.85 13.11
CA MET A 1 -29.00 -20.26 14.44
C MET A 1 -29.56 -19.23 15.43
N ALA A 2 -30.21 -19.63 16.52
CA ALA A 2 -30.68 -18.64 17.49
C ALA A 2 -29.47 -17.96 18.16
N ALA A 3 -29.62 -16.72 18.62
CA ALA A 3 -28.53 -15.94 19.22
C ALA A 3 -27.79 -16.70 20.34
N ARG A 4 -28.55 -17.36 21.23
CA ARG A 4 -28.01 -18.16 22.34
C ARG A 4 -27.20 -19.38 21.89
N ASP A 5 -27.56 -19.96 20.74
CA ASP A 5 -26.85 -21.10 20.15
C ASP A 5 -25.48 -20.66 19.61
N LEU A 6 -25.38 -19.43 19.08
CA LEU A 6 -24.15 -18.90 18.52
C LEU A 6 -23.07 -18.69 19.58
N THR A 7 -23.41 -18.08 20.73
CA THR A 7 -22.45 -17.91 21.84
C THR A 7 -21.94 -19.26 22.33
N LEU A 8 -22.84 -20.22 22.57
CA LEU A 8 -22.46 -21.54 23.06
C LEU A 8 -21.59 -22.30 22.04
N HIS A 9 -21.91 -22.17 20.75
CA HIS A 9 -21.13 -22.77 19.68
C HIS A 9 -19.71 -22.17 19.61
N ILE A 10 -19.58 -20.85 19.68
CA ILE A 10 -18.27 -20.17 19.64
C ILE A 10 -17.46 -20.49 20.89
N SER A 11 -18.06 -20.43 22.08
CA SER A 11 -17.39 -20.82 23.33
C SER A 11 -16.91 -22.27 23.29
N SER A 12 -17.71 -23.20 22.72
CA SER A 12 -17.29 -24.59 22.53
C SER A 12 -16.08 -24.72 21.61
N LYS A 13 -16.05 -23.97 20.50
CA LYS A 13 -14.91 -23.96 19.57
C LYS A 13 -13.66 -23.30 20.16
N LEU A 14 -13.85 -22.40 21.11
CA LEU A 14 -12.80 -21.67 21.81
C LEU A 14 -12.38 -22.28 23.16
N ALA A 15 -12.97 -23.40 23.58
CA ALA A 15 -12.68 -23.99 24.88
C ALA A 15 -11.29 -24.61 24.97
N GLY A 16 -10.78 -25.16 23.86
CA GLY A 16 -9.48 -25.86 23.81
C GLY A 16 -8.26 -24.94 23.87
N GLU A 17 -7.09 -25.53 24.05
CA GLU A 17 -5.81 -24.83 23.92
C GLU A 17 -5.54 -24.47 22.45
N TRP A 18 -4.92 -23.31 22.22
CA TRP A 18 -4.58 -22.82 20.86
C TRP A 18 -5.74 -22.82 19.86
N SER A 19 -6.97 -22.67 20.36
CA SER A 19 -8.19 -22.86 19.57
C SER A 19 -8.63 -21.61 18.80
N ALA A 20 -7.92 -20.49 18.92
CA ALA A 20 -8.26 -19.24 18.25
C ALA A 20 -8.47 -19.39 16.72
N PRO A 21 -7.65 -20.17 15.98
CA PRO A 21 -7.86 -20.37 14.54
C PRO A 21 -9.17 -21.08 14.19
N ASN A 22 -9.76 -21.85 15.12
CA ASN A 22 -10.96 -22.66 14.85
C ASN A 22 -12.19 -21.82 14.48
N VAL A 23 -12.23 -20.55 14.92
CA VAL A 23 -13.36 -19.65 14.67
C VAL A 23 -13.05 -18.57 13.64
N ALA A 24 -11.80 -18.45 13.17
CA ALA A 24 -11.38 -17.38 12.26
C ALA A 24 -12.24 -17.33 10.97
N GLY A 25 -12.57 -18.50 10.40
CA GLY A 25 -13.44 -18.60 9.22
C GLY A 25 -14.93 -18.37 9.49
N MET A 26 -15.34 -18.26 10.76
CA MET A 26 -16.73 -18.03 11.18
C MET A 26 -16.99 -16.57 11.56
N LEU A 27 -15.92 -15.77 11.72
CA LEU A 27 -16.02 -14.35 12.02
C LEU A 27 -16.53 -13.60 10.80
N THR A 28 -17.76 -13.14 10.90
CA THR A 28 -18.41 -12.24 9.95
C THR A 28 -18.85 -10.99 10.70
N ALA A 29 -19.15 -9.89 9.99
CA ALA A 29 -19.59 -8.66 10.63
C ALA A 29 -20.76 -8.86 11.63
N PRO A 30 -21.85 -9.57 11.26
CA PRO A 30 -22.96 -9.81 12.20
C PRO A 30 -22.56 -10.65 13.43
N VAL A 31 -21.63 -11.60 13.25
CA VAL A 31 -21.15 -12.44 14.36
C VAL A 31 -20.31 -11.62 15.33
N LEU A 32 -19.41 -10.77 14.82
CA LEU A 32 -18.59 -9.89 15.65
C LEU A 32 -19.44 -8.87 16.40
N GLU A 33 -20.38 -8.21 15.72
CA GLU A 33 -21.31 -7.25 16.34
C GLU A 33 -22.12 -7.92 17.46
N TYR A 34 -22.62 -9.13 17.20
CA TYR A 34 -23.32 -9.92 18.21
C TYR A 34 -22.43 -10.25 19.42
N LEU A 35 -21.22 -10.75 19.20
CA LEU A 35 -20.30 -11.11 20.28
C LEU A 35 -19.89 -9.90 21.12
N VAL A 36 -19.63 -8.76 20.49
CA VAL A 36 -19.32 -7.50 21.18
C VAL A 36 -20.52 -7.05 22.02
N SER A 37 -21.76 -7.17 21.52
CA SER A 37 -22.96 -6.84 22.30
C SER A 37 -23.14 -7.73 23.55
N LYS A 38 -22.48 -8.89 23.57
CA LYS A 38 -22.50 -9.89 24.65
C LYS A 38 -21.15 -10.02 25.36
N TRP A 39 -20.25 -9.07 25.17
CA TRP A 39 -18.88 -9.16 25.65
C TRP A 39 -18.77 -9.40 27.16
N SER A 40 -19.65 -8.80 27.96
CA SER A 40 -19.71 -8.99 29.41
C SER A 40 -20.00 -10.43 29.85
N ASP A 41 -20.71 -11.17 29.01
CA ASP A 41 -21.24 -12.50 29.32
C ASP A 41 -20.28 -13.62 28.89
N LEU A 42 -19.23 -13.29 28.12
CA LEU A 42 -18.21 -14.24 27.68
C LEU A 42 -17.21 -14.51 28.80
N ASP A 43 -16.75 -15.75 28.92
CA ASP A 43 -15.64 -16.10 29.82
C ASP A 43 -14.35 -15.42 29.39
N THR A 44 -13.50 -15.05 30.37
CA THR A 44 -12.18 -14.43 30.14
C THR A 44 -11.39 -15.13 29.04
N MET A 45 -11.31 -16.47 29.10
CA MET A 45 -10.53 -17.22 28.12
C MET A 45 -11.13 -17.27 26.73
N VAL A 46 -12.46 -17.21 26.63
CA VAL A 46 -13.16 -17.08 25.34
C VAL A 46 -12.83 -15.72 24.74
N LYS A 47 -12.88 -14.63 25.53
CA LYS A 47 -12.52 -13.28 25.07
C LYS A 47 -11.07 -13.20 24.56
N THR A 48 -10.12 -13.71 25.34
CA THR A 48 -8.71 -13.73 24.95
C THR A 48 -8.50 -14.46 23.62
N ARG A 49 -9.12 -15.65 23.45
CA ARG A 49 -8.95 -16.43 22.22
C ARG A 49 -9.72 -15.82 21.05
N LEU A 50 -10.84 -15.15 21.31
CA LEU A 50 -11.58 -14.40 20.31
C LEU A 50 -10.77 -13.19 19.80
N LEU A 51 -10.03 -12.49 20.67
CA LEU A 51 -9.09 -11.43 20.26
C LEU A 51 -7.93 -11.97 19.42
N LEU A 52 -7.49 -13.21 19.64
CA LEU A 52 -6.43 -13.82 18.85
C LEU A 52 -6.92 -14.42 17.52
N ALA A 53 -8.21 -14.73 17.40
CA ALA A 53 -8.76 -15.43 16.24
C ALA A 53 -8.51 -14.69 14.90
N PRO A 54 -8.63 -13.35 14.81
CA PRO A 54 -8.37 -12.63 13.58
C PRO A 54 -6.92 -12.76 13.08
N LEU A 55 -5.95 -13.09 13.93
CA LEU A 55 -4.56 -13.30 13.50
C LEU A 55 -4.41 -14.48 12.53
N ALA A 56 -5.38 -15.41 12.49
CA ALA A 56 -5.42 -16.52 11.55
C ALA A 56 -6.19 -16.20 10.25
N MET A 57 -6.76 -15.00 10.12
CA MET A 57 -7.53 -14.60 8.95
C MET A 57 -6.62 -14.12 7.80
N LYS A 58 -7.15 -14.16 6.58
CA LYS A 58 -6.47 -13.57 5.41
C LYS A 58 -6.57 -12.05 5.47
N GLY A 59 -5.54 -11.34 4.97
CA GLY A 59 -5.49 -9.88 4.97
C GLY A 59 -6.72 -9.20 4.35
N ALA A 60 -7.27 -9.72 3.25
CA ALA A 60 -8.48 -9.16 2.63
C ALA A 60 -9.70 -9.18 3.58
N SER A 61 -9.87 -10.25 4.36
CA SER A 61 -10.96 -10.36 5.33
C SER A 61 -10.73 -9.49 6.56
N LEU A 62 -9.47 -9.28 6.96
CA LEU A 62 -9.13 -8.33 8.04
C LEU A 62 -9.49 -6.89 7.65
N GLU A 63 -9.20 -6.49 6.40
CA GLU A 63 -9.57 -5.16 5.91
C GLU A 63 -11.09 -4.97 5.84
N GLU A 64 -11.81 -5.98 5.34
CA GLU A 64 -13.26 -5.95 5.24
C GLU A 64 -13.95 -5.79 6.60
N LEU A 65 -13.45 -6.49 7.63
CA LEU A 65 -14.03 -6.52 8.96
C LEU A 65 -13.40 -5.51 9.93
N ARG A 66 -12.53 -4.63 9.44
CA ARG A 66 -11.77 -3.67 10.26
C ARG A 66 -12.63 -2.90 11.26
N PRO A 67 -13.81 -2.35 10.92
CA PRO A 67 -14.65 -1.63 11.89
C PRO A 67 -15.12 -2.52 13.06
N GLN A 68 -15.57 -3.74 12.77
CA GLN A 68 -16.06 -4.68 13.77
C GLN A 68 -14.93 -5.22 14.64
N LEU A 69 -13.77 -5.47 14.05
CA LEU A 69 -12.56 -5.88 14.76
C LEU A 69 -12.07 -4.79 15.72
N GLN A 70 -12.12 -3.53 15.28
CA GLN A 70 -11.78 -2.38 16.11
C GLN A 70 -12.72 -2.24 17.31
N ALA A 71 -14.04 -2.38 17.10
CA ALA A 71 -15.02 -2.36 18.19
C ALA A 71 -14.79 -3.49 19.20
N MET A 72 -14.39 -4.68 18.74
CA MET A 72 -14.03 -5.79 19.61
C MET A 72 -12.77 -5.52 20.44
N VAL A 73 -11.75 -4.89 19.83
CA VAL A 73 -10.54 -4.48 20.54
C VAL A 73 -10.86 -3.43 21.60
N GLU A 74 -11.69 -2.44 21.28
CA GLU A 74 -12.14 -1.43 22.24
C GLU A 74 -12.88 -2.04 23.44
N ALA A 75 -13.76 -3.01 23.19
CA ALA A 75 -14.42 -3.78 24.25
C ALA A 75 -13.40 -4.55 25.12
N GLY A 76 -12.35 -5.10 24.51
CA GLY A 76 -11.27 -5.79 25.21
C GLY A 76 -10.38 -4.86 26.04
N VAL A 77 -10.05 -3.67 25.53
CA VAL A 77 -9.28 -2.63 26.25
C VAL A 77 -10.06 -2.12 27.47
N ALA A 78 -11.37 -2.00 27.36
CA ALA A 78 -12.24 -1.59 28.46
C ALA A 78 -12.60 -2.72 29.44
N ASP A 79 -12.08 -3.95 29.26
CA ASP A 79 -12.45 -5.10 30.08
C ASP A 79 -11.88 -5.01 31.51
N LYS A 80 -12.62 -5.57 32.47
CA LYS A 80 -12.19 -5.65 33.88
C LYS A 80 -11.01 -6.61 34.08
N ASP A 81 -10.90 -7.64 33.24
CA ASP A 81 -9.86 -8.66 33.34
C ASP A 81 -8.57 -8.19 32.66
N GLU A 82 -7.46 -8.22 33.40
CA GLU A 82 -6.17 -7.71 32.90
C GLU A 82 -5.64 -8.53 31.72
N TRP A 83 -5.87 -9.85 31.69
CA TRP A 83 -5.42 -10.70 30.59
C TRP A 83 -6.11 -10.32 29.28
N VAL A 84 -7.40 -9.96 29.34
CA VAL A 84 -8.16 -9.52 28.18
C VAL A 84 -7.63 -8.17 27.69
N ARG A 85 -7.37 -7.22 28.60
CA ARG A 85 -6.81 -5.92 28.25
C ARG A 85 -5.42 -6.02 27.62
N VAL A 86 -4.52 -6.83 28.21
CA VAL A 86 -3.18 -7.09 27.64
C VAL A 86 -3.30 -7.61 26.22
N MET A 87 -4.19 -8.58 25.99
CA MET A 87 -4.35 -9.21 24.67
C MET A 87 -4.95 -8.24 23.66
N ALA A 88 -5.93 -7.43 24.06
CA ALA A 88 -6.52 -6.41 23.21
C ALA A 88 -5.50 -5.34 22.79
N LEU A 89 -4.68 -4.87 23.74
CA LEU A 89 -3.59 -3.93 23.46
C LEU A 89 -2.50 -4.56 22.59
N ALA A 90 -2.17 -5.84 22.80
CA ALA A 90 -1.16 -6.54 22.02
C ALA A 90 -1.58 -6.72 20.55
N VAL A 91 -2.83 -7.13 20.28
CA VAL A 91 -3.31 -7.30 18.90
C VAL A 91 -3.58 -5.97 18.20
N GLY A 92 -3.97 -4.93 18.96
CA GLY A 92 -4.17 -3.58 18.45
C GLY A 92 -5.16 -3.53 17.28
N PRO A 93 -4.94 -2.67 16.27
CA PRO A 93 -5.87 -2.47 15.16
C PRO A 93 -5.76 -3.54 14.05
N TYR A 94 -5.11 -4.68 14.32
CA TYR A 94 -4.80 -5.72 13.33
C TYR A 94 -4.11 -5.19 12.06
N ASP A 95 -3.09 -4.34 12.24
CA ASP A 95 -2.24 -3.78 11.18
C ASP A 95 -1.09 -4.73 10.74
N GLY A 96 -1.19 -6.01 11.12
CA GLY A 96 -0.17 -7.03 10.87
C GLY A 96 1.01 -6.98 11.84
N ARG A 97 0.92 -6.20 12.92
CA ARG A 97 1.95 -6.11 13.97
C ARG A 97 1.37 -6.46 15.33
N ILE A 98 2.24 -6.87 16.24
CA ILE A 98 1.93 -7.03 17.66
C ILE A 98 2.49 -5.81 18.40
N HIS A 99 1.63 -5.12 19.15
CA HIS A 99 1.89 -3.83 19.76
C HIS A 99 2.39 -3.96 21.21
N LEU A 100 3.52 -4.64 21.40
CA LEU A 100 4.10 -4.85 22.73
C LEU A 100 4.49 -3.53 23.44
N GLY A 101 4.80 -2.48 22.68
CA GLY A 101 5.07 -1.15 23.24
C GLY A 101 3.84 -0.53 23.91
N ALA A 102 2.64 -0.74 23.35
CA ALA A 102 1.39 -0.28 23.96
C ALA A 102 1.11 -1.03 25.27
N VAL A 103 1.36 -2.34 25.30
CA VAL A 103 1.26 -3.15 26.51
C VAL A 103 2.25 -2.67 27.58
N ALA A 104 3.51 -2.43 27.22
CA ALA A 104 4.52 -1.97 28.17
C ALA A 104 4.19 -0.59 28.76
N ALA A 105 3.59 0.31 27.96
CA ALA A 105 3.17 1.63 28.40
C ALA A 105 2.01 1.58 29.40
N ASP A 106 1.04 0.68 29.19
CA ASP A 106 -0.16 0.58 30.03
C ASP A 106 0.07 -0.30 31.28
N PHE A 107 0.89 -1.35 31.16
CA PHE A 107 1.19 -2.29 32.24
C PHE A 107 2.59 -2.09 32.81
N LYS A 108 2.69 -1.35 33.92
CA LYS A 108 3.97 -1.02 34.60
C LYS A 108 4.85 -2.23 34.92
N LEU A 109 4.24 -3.37 35.30
CA LEU A 109 4.98 -4.61 35.56
C LEU A 109 5.68 -5.11 34.29
N VAL A 110 5.00 -5.05 33.15
CA VAL A 110 5.56 -5.45 31.85
C VAL A 110 6.69 -4.51 31.46
N GLY A 111 6.47 -3.19 31.53
CA GLY A 111 7.51 -2.20 31.26
C GLY A 111 8.76 -2.41 32.12
N LYS A 112 8.59 -2.52 33.44
CA LYS A 112 9.70 -2.78 34.37
C LYS A 112 10.44 -4.09 34.07
N THR A 113 9.69 -5.17 33.82
CA THR A 113 10.29 -6.48 33.47
C THR A 113 11.11 -6.38 32.19
N LEU A 114 10.60 -5.68 31.18
CA LEU A 114 11.33 -5.47 29.92
C LEU A 114 12.60 -4.64 30.13
N ASP A 115 12.55 -3.57 30.93
CA ASP A 115 13.72 -2.75 31.23
C ASP A 115 14.83 -3.54 31.95
N GLU A 116 14.44 -4.39 32.92
CA GLU A 116 15.36 -5.28 33.63
C GLU A 116 15.98 -6.33 32.68
N LEU A 117 15.17 -6.96 31.83
CA LEU A 117 15.64 -7.93 30.84
C LEU A 117 16.58 -7.30 29.81
N VAL A 118 16.24 -6.11 29.29
CA VAL A 118 17.08 -5.37 28.35
C VAL A 118 18.40 -4.97 28.98
N SER A 119 18.39 -4.56 30.26
CA SER A 119 19.61 -4.24 31.00
C SER A 119 20.50 -5.47 31.16
N GLY A 120 19.92 -6.61 31.55
CA GLY A 120 20.66 -7.87 31.64
C GLY A 120 21.22 -8.35 30.30
N LEU A 121 20.48 -8.18 29.20
CA LEU A 121 20.94 -8.52 27.86
C LEU A 121 22.12 -7.67 27.38
N ARG A 122 22.21 -6.39 27.81
CA ARG A 122 23.36 -5.52 27.48
C ARG A 122 24.64 -5.94 28.18
N GLU A 123 24.53 -6.57 29.34
CA GLU A 123 25.66 -7.10 30.11
C GLU A 123 26.06 -8.51 29.66
N ALA A 124 25.17 -9.22 28.97
CA ALA A 124 25.41 -10.56 28.47
C ALA A 124 26.34 -10.57 27.24
N ASP A 125 27.15 -11.62 27.10
CA ASP A 125 27.99 -11.82 25.90
C ASP A 125 27.11 -12.13 24.68
N PRO A 126 27.10 -11.27 23.63
CA PRO A 126 26.29 -11.48 22.43
C PRO A 126 26.66 -12.76 21.66
N LEU A 127 27.86 -13.30 21.88
CA LEU A 127 28.31 -14.52 21.23
C LEU A 127 27.62 -15.77 21.77
N LEU A 128 27.07 -15.72 22.99
CA LEU A 128 26.41 -16.85 23.65
C LEU A 128 24.99 -17.08 23.12
N TYR A 129 24.31 -16.04 22.62
CA TYR A 129 22.90 -16.07 22.26
C TYR A 129 22.66 -15.57 20.84
N ARG A 130 23.39 -16.14 19.88
CA ARG A 130 23.22 -15.79 18.47
C ARG A 130 21.89 -16.31 17.92
N PRO A 131 21.16 -15.49 17.15
CA PRO A 131 20.00 -15.96 16.42
C PRO A 131 20.35 -17.12 15.47
N GLN A 132 19.46 -18.10 15.35
CA GLN A 132 19.73 -19.32 14.59
C GLN A 132 19.83 -19.07 13.07
N GLU A 133 19.21 -17.99 12.58
CA GLU A 133 19.31 -17.54 11.20
C GLU A 133 20.75 -17.17 10.81
N GLU A 134 21.61 -16.76 11.76
CA GLU A 134 23.01 -16.44 11.47
C GLU A 134 23.81 -17.63 10.93
N LEU A 135 23.40 -18.87 11.25
CA LEU A 135 24.02 -20.09 10.75
C LEU A 135 23.93 -20.22 9.23
N TYR A 136 22.91 -19.57 8.64
CA TYR A 136 22.62 -19.64 7.21
C TYR A 136 22.97 -18.35 6.48
N LEU A 137 23.43 -17.31 7.20
CA LEU A 137 23.82 -16.04 6.63
C LEU A 137 25.28 -16.08 6.19
N HIS A 138 25.58 -15.39 5.08
CA HIS A 138 26.95 -15.16 4.66
C HIS A 138 27.72 -14.42 5.77
N PRO A 139 28.99 -14.77 6.08
CA PRO A 139 29.74 -14.18 7.20
C PRO A 139 29.80 -12.65 7.19
N ASP A 140 29.83 -12.03 6.00
CA ASP A 140 29.81 -10.57 5.86
C ASP A 140 28.47 -9.94 6.27
N LEU A 141 27.36 -10.65 6.10
CA LEU A 141 26.05 -10.19 6.54
C LEU A 141 25.94 -10.30 8.06
N VAL A 142 26.43 -11.39 8.65
CA VAL A 142 26.47 -11.58 10.11
C VAL A 142 27.29 -10.47 10.78
N ARG A 143 28.43 -10.10 10.20
CA ARG A 143 29.25 -8.98 10.70
C ARG A 143 28.52 -7.64 10.64
N ARG A 144 27.67 -7.43 9.62
CA ARG A 144 26.86 -6.22 9.49
C ARG A 144 25.70 -6.22 10.49
N THR A 145 24.96 -7.33 10.63
CA THR A 145 23.82 -7.44 11.54
C THR A 145 24.22 -7.33 13.01
N ALA A 146 25.38 -7.86 13.39
CA ALA A 146 25.92 -7.73 14.75
C ALA A 146 26.26 -6.28 15.18
N THR A 147 26.29 -5.34 14.22
CA THR A 147 26.64 -3.93 14.47
C THR A 147 25.49 -2.95 14.28
N LEU A 148 24.34 -3.41 13.82
CA LEU A 148 23.21 -2.54 13.51
C LEU A 148 22.29 -2.42 14.74
N ASP A 149 22.13 -1.21 15.25
CA ASP A 149 21.07 -0.91 16.23
C ASP A 149 19.71 -0.77 15.52
N ILE A 150 18.63 -0.76 16.30
CA ILE A 150 17.25 -0.65 15.81
C ILE A 150 17.03 0.67 15.02
N ALA A 151 17.71 1.75 15.41
CA ALA A 151 17.61 3.04 14.74
C ALA A 151 18.31 3.04 13.37
N ALA A 152 19.42 2.33 13.24
CA ALA A 152 20.16 2.12 12.00
C ALA A 152 19.32 1.28 11.02
N VAL A 153 18.64 0.23 11.50
CA VAL A 153 17.71 -0.57 10.69
C VAL A 153 16.51 0.28 10.23
N ALA A 154 15.94 1.09 11.12
CA ALA A 154 14.84 2.00 10.77
C ALA A 154 15.27 3.04 9.71
N ALA A 155 16.46 3.62 9.83
CA ALA A 155 17.01 4.56 8.87
C ALA A 155 17.26 3.91 7.49
N LEU A 156 17.79 2.68 7.47
CA LEU A 156 17.97 1.89 6.25
C LEU A 156 16.64 1.61 5.55
N ASN A 157 15.59 1.26 6.30
CA ASN A 157 14.26 1.02 5.75
C ASN A 157 13.63 2.29 5.17
N GLN A 158 13.81 3.44 5.82
CA GLN A 158 13.36 4.74 5.31
C GLN A 158 14.10 5.14 4.03
N GLN A 159 15.41 4.91 3.97
CA GLN A 159 16.21 5.16 2.76
C GLN A 159 15.76 4.27 1.59
N ALA A 160 15.53 2.99 1.83
CA ALA A 160 15.04 2.06 0.81
C ALA A 160 13.63 2.42 0.31
N ALA A 161 12.75 2.91 1.19
CA ALA A 161 11.43 3.40 0.80
C ALA A 161 11.53 4.66 -0.08
N ALA A 162 12.34 5.64 0.33
CA ALA A 162 12.56 6.86 -0.44
C ALA A 162 13.19 6.59 -1.81
N GLU A 163 14.09 5.61 -1.91
CA GLU A 163 14.70 5.21 -3.17
C GLU A 163 13.68 4.56 -4.13
N ARG A 164 12.77 3.72 -3.60
CA ARG A 164 11.66 3.14 -4.37
C ARG A 164 10.71 4.22 -4.90
N GLU A 165 10.38 5.22 -4.08
CA GLU A 165 9.55 6.35 -4.50
C GLU A 165 10.22 7.20 -5.59
N ARG A 166 11.51 7.51 -5.44
CA ARG A 166 12.28 8.22 -6.48
C ARG A 166 12.32 7.45 -7.78
N LYS A 167 12.52 6.14 -7.74
CA LYS A 167 12.52 5.29 -8.93
C LYS A 167 11.14 5.25 -9.60
N ALA A 168 10.08 5.14 -8.80
CA ALA A 168 8.70 5.17 -9.31
C ALA A 168 8.35 6.54 -9.93
N GLN A 169 8.82 7.64 -9.33
CA GLN A 169 8.61 8.99 -9.86
C GLN A 169 9.38 9.19 -11.18
N ALA A 170 10.65 8.79 -11.24
CA ALA A 170 11.43 8.83 -12.47
C ALA A 170 10.78 7.99 -13.60
N GLU A 171 10.20 6.83 -13.27
CA GLU A 171 9.49 6.01 -14.25
C GLU A 171 8.19 6.67 -14.76
N ARG A 172 7.46 7.39 -13.88
CA ARG A 172 6.28 8.17 -14.28
C ARG A 172 6.65 9.34 -15.19
N GLU A 173 7.67 10.10 -14.82
CA GLU A 173 8.19 11.22 -15.62
C GLU A 173 8.69 10.73 -16.99
N ALA A 174 9.39 9.59 -17.04
CA ALA A 174 9.81 8.97 -18.29
C ALA A 174 8.62 8.55 -19.18
N LYS A 175 7.56 7.97 -18.59
CA LYS A 175 6.33 7.61 -19.32
C LYS A 175 5.60 8.84 -19.84
N GLU A 176 5.51 9.91 -19.06
CA GLU A 176 4.89 11.17 -19.50
C GLU A 176 5.69 11.86 -20.61
N ALA A 177 7.03 11.89 -20.49
CA ALA A 177 7.91 12.43 -21.53
C ALA A 177 7.77 11.66 -22.85
N LEU A 178 7.68 10.33 -22.79
CA LEU A 178 7.44 9.48 -23.97
C LEU A 178 6.05 9.75 -24.58
N ALA A 179 5.03 9.94 -23.75
CA ALA A 179 3.68 10.25 -24.21
C ALA A 179 3.61 11.62 -24.91
N ARG A 180 4.32 12.63 -24.38
CA ARG A 180 4.42 13.96 -25.01
C ARG A 180 5.12 13.90 -26.36
N ARG A 181 6.26 13.21 -26.46
CA ARG A 181 6.96 13.01 -27.75
C ARG A 181 6.08 12.33 -28.79
N ARG A 182 5.35 11.27 -28.41
CA ARG A 182 4.41 10.60 -29.31
C ARG A 182 3.23 11.49 -29.73
N ALA A 183 2.77 12.39 -28.86
CA ALA A 183 1.71 13.34 -29.21
C ALA A 183 2.22 14.40 -30.19
N GLU A 184 3.43 14.91 -29.99
CA GLU A 184 4.10 15.86 -30.89
C GLU A 184 4.36 15.25 -32.28
N GLU A 185 4.87 14.01 -32.34
CA GLU A 185 5.05 13.26 -33.60
C GLU A 185 3.72 13.09 -34.35
N ARG A 186 2.65 12.67 -33.67
CA ARG A 186 1.32 12.54 -34.27
C ARG A 186 0.74 13.88 -34.73
N ALA A 187 1.03 14.98 -34.02
CA ALA A 187 0.60 16.31 -34.43
C ALA A 187 1.36 16.79 -35.69
N ALA A 188 2.67 16.53 -35.75
CA ALA A 188 3.50 16.83 -36.91
C ALA A 188 3.06 16.03 -38.15
N GLU A 189 2.77 14.75 -38.00
CA GLU A 189 2.27 13.88 -39.08
C GLU A 189 0.91 14.37 -39.62
N ARG A 190 -0.01 14.75 -38.72
CA ARG A 190 -1.30 15.34 -39.10
C ARG A 190 -1.15 16.68 -39.82
N ALA A 191 -0.21 17.51 -39.39
CA ALA A 191 0.09 18.78 -40.05
C ALA A 191 0.67 18.57 -41.45
N ALA A 192 1.60 17.62 -41.61
CA ALA A 192 2.17 17.25 -42.91
C ALA A 192 1.09 16.71 -43.87
N ALA A 193 0.24 15.79 -43.41
CA ALA A 193 -0.85 15.25 -44.22
C ALA A 193 -1.89 16.32 -44.63
N LYS A 194 -2.11 17.33 -43.78
CA LYS A 194 -2.96 18.48 -44.12
C LYS A 194 -2.30 19.37 -45.17
N ALA A 195 -1.01 19.67 -45.02
CA ALA A 195 -0.25 20.46 -46.00
C ALA A 195 -0.20 19.78 -47.37
N GLU A 196 -0.04 18.46 -47.41
CA GLU A 196 -0.06 17.68 -48.66
C GLU A 196 -1.43 17.73 -49.34
N LYS A 197 -2.53 17.58 -48.57
CA LYS A 197 -3.89 17.74 -49.10
C LYS A 197 -4.17 19.15 -49.60
N ASP A 198 -3.69 20.18 -48.90
CA ASP A 198 -3.85 21.57 -49.30
C ASP A 198 -3.01 21.90 -50.56
N ALA A 199 -1.80 21.34 -50.67
CA ALA A 199 -0.98 21.44 -51.88
C ALA A 199 -1.63 20.73 -53.09
N ALA A 200 -2.21 19.54 -52.89
CA ALA A 200 -2.95 18.82 -53.93
C ALA A 200 -4.20 19.59 -54.39
N ARG A 201 -4.91 20.26 -53.46
CA ARG A 201 -6.04 21.16 -53.79
C ARG A 201 -5.59 22.39 -54.59
N LEU A 202 -4.42 22.96 -54.29
CA LEU A 202 -3.86 24.07 -55.03
C LEU A 202 -3.43 23.67 -56.44
N ALA A 203 -2.81 22.49 -56.59
CA ALA A 203 -2.45 21.93 -57.90
C ALA A 203 -3.67 21.63 -58.77
N ALA A 204 -4.76 21.09 -58.17
CA ALA A 204 -6.02 20.86 -58.87
C ALA A 204 -6.73 22.16 -59.32
N ARG A 205 -6.48 23.30 -58.64
CA ARG A 205 -6.93 24.63 -59.09
C ARG A 205 -6.11 25.16 -60.26
N ARG A 206 -4.80 24.85 -60.30
CA ARG A 206 -3.90 25.23 -61.41
C ARG A 206 -4.14 24.42 -62.69
N GLY A 207 -4.69 23.22 -62.60
CA GLY A 207 -5.13 22.42 -63.76
C GLY A 207 -6.50 22.79 -64.34
N LYS A 208 -7.13 23.87 -63.85
CA LYS A 208 -8.43 24.40 -64.28
C LYS A 208 -8.33 25.85 -64.79
N GLU A 209 -7.24 26.20 -65.45
CA GLU A 209 -7.21 27.36 -66.35
C GLU A 209 -7.57 26.87 -67.76
N PRO A 210 -8.70 27.28 -68.36
CA PRO A 210 -8.98 26.99 -69.75
C PRO A 210 -8.16 27.92 -70.65
N ASP A 211 -7.43 27.33 -71.60
CA ASP A 211 -7.01 27.99 -72.83
C ASP A 211 -8.26 28.57 -73.51
N ASP A 212 -8.37 29.89 -73.57
CA ASP A 212 -9.38 30.59 -74.38
C ASP A 212 -8.72 31.05 -75.69
N PRO A 213 -9.14 30.51 -76.86
CA PRO A 213 -8.60 30.92 -78.14
C PRO A 213 -9.34 32.15 -78.67
N GLY A 214 -8.61 33.24 -78.87
CA GLY A 214 -8.88 34.16 -79.97
C GLY A 214 -9.64 35.45 -79.64
N LYS A 215 -8.86 36.51 -79.43
CA LYS A 215 -9.16 37.82 -80.02
C LYS A 215 -7.85 38.45 -80.52
N GLY A 216 -7.63 38.36 -81.83
CA GLY A 216 -6.55 39.06 -82.54
C GLY A 216 -6.85 40.56 -82.75
N PRO A 217 -6.03 41.26 -83.55
CA PRO A 217 -5.02 42.17 -83.05
C PRO A 217 -5.41 43.65 -83.25
N SER A 218 -4.82 44.56 -82.47
CA SER A 218 -4.74 45.98 -82.83
C SER A 218 -3.31 46.46 -82.64
N LEU A 219 -2.74 46.84 -83.78
CA LEU A 219 -1.41 47.39 -84.05
C LEU A 219 -1.16 48.73 -83.37
N GLY A 220 0.12 48.93 -83.03
CA GLY A 220 0.87 50.19 -83.12
C GLY A 220 0.55 51.23 -82.04
N ASP A 221 1.49 52.04 -81.56
CA ASP A 221 2.90 52.20 -81.90
C ASP A 221 3.53 53.07 -80.81
N ASP A 222 4.85 52.89 -80.68
CA ASP A 222 5.86 53.91 -80.45
C ASP A 222 6.18 54.54 -79.09
N ALA A 223 7.51 54.66 -78.97
CA ALA A 223 8.35 55.63 -78.26
C ALA A 223 8.55 55.40 -76.75
N SER A 224 9.71 54.93 -76.31
CA SER A 224 11.04 55.57 -76.32
C SER A 224 11.21 56.63 -75.22
N GLY A 225 12.34 56.51 -74.51
CA GLY A 225 12.96 57.55 -73.70
C GLY A 225 12.50 57.58 -72.25
N ALA A 226 13.32 57.36 -71.23
CA ALA A 226 14.63 57.92 -70.89
C ALA A 226 14.51 58.61 -69.52
N ALA A 227 15.33 58.12 -68.59
CA ALA A 227 16.14 58.90 -67.64
C ALA A 227 15.48 59.72 -66.51
N LYS A 228 16.05 59.44 -65.33
CA LYS A 228 16.17 60.21 -64.08
C LYS A 228 15.01 60.18 -63.10
#